data_AF-A0A0Q6S0I5-F1
#
_entry.id   AF-A0A0Q6S0I5-F1
#
_cell.length_a   1.000
_cell.length_b   1.000
_cell.length_c   1.000
_cell.angle_alpha   90.00
_cell.angle_beta   90.00
_cell.angle_gamma   90.00
#
_symmetry.space_group_name_H-M   'P 1'
#
loop_
_entity.id
_entity.type
_entity.pdbx_description
1 polymer ?
#
loop_
_entity_poly.entity_id
_entity_poly.type
_entity_poly.pdbx_seq_one_letter_code
_entity_poly.pdbx_strand_id
1 'polypeptide(L)'
;MTFLSDSRARGGMLILALAFIGGTGCVAIDAVNKNRYERQQRDAEEARQRRIAELAPAAAAGDPAARTALAYALVSASDRRQDDAPRALALLEQAAAQDYGMAQAMLGEILTGSAVLLHVPRRFPPDPRELTRGIALLQRAATKACSYRPGPGMYYVEPAQRAGQMLGVAGLPDESLLWRARGILHCGGANAGYLASQAESKYIKPVERTETLALLTLTGDAKAIAEATAALPADTVAAAGRLAADLRRQVAASERDYPAPPRKELP
;
A
#
# COMPACT_ATOMS: atom_id res chain seq x y z
N MET A 1 20.63 -70.17 46.31
CA MET A 1 21.39 -68.90 46.34
C MET A 1 21.58 -68.43 44.92
N THR A 2 20.92 -67.31 44.62
CA THR A 2 21.25 -66.26 43.64
C THR A 2 22.54 -66.42 42.82
N PHE A 3 22.44 -66.27 41.49
CA PHE A 3 23.02 -65.12 40.77
C PHE A 3 22.29 -64.88 39.44
N LEU A 4 21.56 -63.76 39.40
CA LEU A 4 21.08 -63.05 38.22
C LEU A 4 22.25 -62.22 37.66
N SER A 5 22.56 -62.36 36.38
CA SER A 5 23.31 -61.41 35.53
C SER A 5 23.09 -61.92 34.09
N ASP A 6 22.84 -61.16 33.04
CA ASP A 6 23.24 -59.80 32.74
C ASP A 6 22.44 -59.37 31.49
N SER A 7 21.47 -58.46 31.61
CA SER A 7 20.73 -57.96 30.42
C SER A 7 20.20 -56.54 30.56
N ARG A 8 20.61 -55.79 31.59
CA ARG A 8 20.08 -54.43 31.85
C ARG A 8 21.08 -53.29 31.63
N ALA A 9 22.33 -53.57 31.27
CA ALA A 9 23.34 -52.52 31.11
C ALA A 9 23.35 -51.82 29.73
N ARG A 10 22.69 -52.35 28.70
CA ARG A 10 22.74 -51.76 27.33
C ARG A 10 21.56 -50.85 26.96
N GLY A 11 20.46 -50.87 27.71
CA GLY A 11 19.28 -50.04 27.41
C GLY A 11 19.30 -48.63 28.05
N GLY A 12 20.02 -48.46 29.16
CA GLY A 12 20.01 -47.20 29.93
C GLY A 12 20.92 -46.09 29.38
N MET A 13 21.94 -46.44 28.60
CA MET A 13 22.92 -45.46 28.10
C MET A 13 22.50 -44.79 26.77
N LEU A 14 21.52 -45.36 26.06
CA LEU A 14 20.98 -44.78 24.82
C LEU A 14 19.88 -43.74 25.06
N ILE A 15 19.20 -43.78 26.21
CA ILE A 15 18.10 -42.84 26.51
C ILE A 15 18.65 -41.53 27.11
N LEU A 16 19.80 -41.55 27.79
CA LEU A 16 20.44 -40.34 28.33
C LEU A 16 21.20 -39.52 27.26
N ALA A 17 21.57 -40.12 26.12
CA ALA A 17 22.18 -39.40 25.00
C ALA A 17 21.16 -38.62 24.14
N LEU A 18 19.88 -39.05 24.12
CA LEU A 18 18.82 -38.38 23.35
C LEU A 18 18.18 -37.19 24.10
N ALA A 19 18.32 -37.10 25.42
CA ALA A 19 17.77 -36.00 26.21
C ALA A 19 18.61 -34.71 26.14
N PHE A 20 19.92 -34.79 25.84
CA PHE A 20 20.80 -33.62 25.71
C PHE A 20 20.82 -32.99 24.30
N ILE A 21 20.28 -33.67 23.29
CA ILE A 21 20.19 -33.17 21.91
C ILE A 21 18.88 -32.38 21.69
N GLY A 22 17.84 -32.62 22.50
CA GLY A 22 16.54 -31.94 22.37
C GLY A 22 16.49 -30.50 22.90
N GLY A 23 17.36 -30.13 23.86
CA GLY A 23 17.34 -28.80 24.50
C GLY A 23 18.20 -27.73 23.82
N THR A 24 19.24 -28.12 23.10
CA THR A 24 20.16 -27.20 22.40
C THR A 24 19.73 -26.89 20.97
N GLY A 25 18.83 -27.69 20.39
CA GLY A 25 18.30 -27.49 19.04
C GLY A 25 17.52 -26.18 18.88
N CYS A 26 16.67 -25.82 19.84
CA CYS A 26 15.90 -24.56 19.77
C CYS A 26 16.80 -23.33 19.90
N VAL A 27 17.79 -23.35 20.81
CA VAL A 27 18.72 -22.24 21.02
C VAL A 27 19.65 -22.06 19.80
N ALA A 28 20.09 -23.15 19.16
CA ALA A 28 20.88 -23.08 17.94
C ALA A 28 20.07 -22.55 16.75
N ILE A 29 18.81 -22.97 16.60
CA ILE A 29 17.90 -22.47 15.56
C ILE A 29 17.62 -20.97 15.76
N ASP A 30 17.37 -20.53 16.99
CA ASP A 30 17.14 -19.10 17.30
C ASP A 30 18.39 -18.25 17.06
N ALA A 31 19.58 -18.74 17.43
CA ALA A 31 20.84 -18.05 17.17
C ALA A 31 21.17 -17.97 15.67
N VAL A 32 20.92 -19.04 14.91
CA VAL A 32 21.10 -19.04 13.44
C VAL A 32 20.09 -18.09 12.78
N ASN A 33 18.84 -18.08 13.22
CA ASN A 33 17.82 -17.16 12.73
C ASN A 33 18.16 -15.70 13.03
N LYS A 34 18.63 -15.40 14.25
CA LYS A 34 19.09 -14.07 14.63
C LYS A 34 20.29 -13.62 13.79
N ASN A 35 21.30 -14.46 13.64
CA ASN A 35 22.47 -14.14 12.82
C ASN A 35 22.11 -13.95 11.34
N ARG A 36 21.18 -14.76 10.81
CA ARG A 36 20.66 -14.61 9.45
C ARG A 36 19.94 -13.28 9.29
N TYR A 37 19.10 -12.92 10.25
CA TYR A 37 18.37 -11.65 10.26
C TYR A 37 19.32 -10.45 10.33
N GLU A 38 20.32 -10.46 11.23
CA GLU A 38 21.31 -9.39 11.33
C GLU A 38 22.18 -9.27 10.06
N ARG A 39 22.54 -10.39 9.42
CA ARG A 39 23.23 -10.37 8.12
C ARG A 39 22.35 -9.74 7.04
N GLN A 40 21.09 -10.17 6.94
CA GLN A 40 20.13 -9.59 5.99
C GLN A 40 19.94 -8.08 6.21
N GLN A 41 19.91 -7.61 7.46
CA GLN A 41 19.83 -6.19 7.75
C GLN A 41 21.08 -5.42 7.30
N ARG A 42 22.28 -5.95 7.54
CA ARG A 42 23.53 -5.34 7.07
C ARG A 42 23.60 -5.32 5.54
N ASP A 43 23.27 -6.42 4.89
CA ASP A 43 23.26 -6.52 3.42
C ASP A 43 22.25 -5.54 2.81
N ALA A 44 21.08 -5.38 3.43
CA ALA A 44 20.06 -4.41 3.01
C ALA A 44 20.50 -2.97 3.21
N GLU A 45 21.16 -2.67 4.34
CA GLU A 45 21.75 -1.38 4.67
C GLU A 45 22.85 -1.01 3.66
N GLU A 46 23.79 -1.92 3.39
CA GLU A 46 24.85 -1.75 2.39
C GLU A 46 24.28 -1.53 0.98
N ALA A 47 23.31 -2.35 0.57
CA ALA A 47 22.66 -2.20 -0.73
C ALA A 47 21.94 -0.85 -0.84
N ARG A 48 21.36 -0.35 0.26
CA ARG A 48 20.76 0.99 0.30
C ARG A 48 21.82 2.08 0.20
N GLN A 49 22.94 1.98 0.92
CA GLN A 49 24.04 2.96 0.80
C GLN A 49 24.60 3.03 -0.62
N ARG A 50 24.75 1.88 -1.29
CA ARG A 50 25.14 1.83 -2.71
C ARG A 50 24.13 2.54 -3.60
N ARG A 51 22.83 2.27 -3.44
CA ARG A 51 21.77 2.99 -4.18
C ARG A 51 21.80 4.50 -3.93
N ILE A 52 22.02 4.93 -2.69
CA ILE A 52 22.13 6.36 -2.37
C ILE A 52 23.31 6.98 -3.12
N ALA A 53 24.48 6.33 -3.11
CA ALA A 53 25.67 6.80 -3.81
C ALA A 53 25.48 6.83 -5.34
N GLU A 54 24.82 5.82 -5.90
CA GLU A 54 24.52 5.72 -7.34
C GLU A 54 23.54 6.82 -7.81
N LEU A 55 22.52 7.13 -7.00
CA LEU A 55 21.47 8.10 -7.35
C LEU A 55 21.89 9.55 -7.11
N ALA A 56 22.83 9.80 -6.19
CA ALA A 56 23.20 11.14 -5.75
C ALA A 56 23.66 12.07 -6.90
N PRO A 57 24.52 11.65 -7.85
CA PRO A 57 24.94 12.51 -8.96
C PRO A 57 23.78 12.97 -9.85
N ALA A 58 22.90 12.05 -10.26
CA ALA A 58 21.76 12.37 -11.12
C ALA A 58 20.72 13.23 -10.37
N ALA A 59 20.47 12.94 -9.10
CA ALA A 59 19.58 13.74 -8.27
C ALA A 59 20.09 15.18 -8.10
N ALA A 60 21.40 15.36 -7.93
CA ALA A 60 22.06 16.66 -7.88
C ALA A 60 22.02 17.39 -9.24
N ALA A 61 22.12 16.65 -10.35
CA ALA A 61 21.99 17.18 -11.71
C ALA A 61 20.56 17.63 -12.08
N GLY A 62 19.57 17.37 -11.23
CA GLY A 62 18.21 17.84 -11.42
C GLY A 62 17.20 16.80 -11.85
N ASP A 63 17.63 15.56 -12.09
CA ASP A 63 16.78 14.47 -12.57
C ASP A 63 15.67 14.16 -11.53
N PRO A 64 14.39 14.34 -11.88
CA PRO A 64 13.29 14.15 -10.95
C PRO A 64 13.07 12.67 -10.59
N ALA A 65 13.38 11.74 -11.50
CA ALA A 65 13.32 10.31 -11.23
C ALA A 65 14.42 9.91 -10.24
N ALA A 66 15.65 10.39 -10.44
CA ALA A 66 16.75 10.14 -9.51
C ALA A 66 16.51 10.77 -8.13
N ARG A 67 15.97 12.00 -8.06
CA ARG A 67 15.54 12.64 -6.80
C ARG A 67 14.49 11.82 -6.07
N THR A 68 13.51 11.29 -6.78
CA THR A 68 12.44 10.48 -6.20
C THR A 68 12.97 9.14 -5.69
N ALA A 69 13.80 8.46 -6.47
CA ALA A 69 14.42 7.20 -6.06
C ALA A 69 15.37 7.40 -4.86
N LEU A 70 16.11 8.51 -4.84
CA LEU A 70 16.98 8.86 -3.72
C LEU A 70 16.16 9.14 -2.46
N ALA A 71 15.09 9.94 -2.58
CA ALA A 71 14.16 10.18 -1.48
C ALA A 71 13.59 8.87 -0.93
N TYR A 72 13.14 7.96 -1.80
CA TYR A 72 12.66 6.65 -1.40
C TYR A 72 13.71 5.86 -0.62
N ALA A 73 14.96 5.79 -1.12
CA ALA A 73 16.05 5.10 -0.45
C ALA A 73 16.36 5.66 0.94
N LEU A 74 16.18 6.98 1.13
CA LEU A 74 16.38 7.65 2.41
C LEU A 74 15.28 7.32 3.43
N VAL A 75 14.01 7.18 3.02
CA VAL A 75 12.86 6.91 3.93
C VAL A 75 12.43 5.45 4.01
N SER A 76 13.00 4.57 3.17
CA SER A 76 12.74 3.12 3.20
C SER A 76 13.56 2.39 4.27
N ALA A 77 14.47 3.09 4.96
CA ALA A 77 15.33 2.49 5.99
C ALA A 77 14.51 2.06 7.22
N SER A 78 14.92 0.96 7.85
CA SER A 78 14.43 0.55 9.18
C SER A 78 14.92 1.46 10.32
N ASP A 79 15.63 2.54 9.97
CA ASP A 79 16.14 3.49 10.95
C ASP A 79 14.99 4.25 11.61
N ARG A 80 14.84 4.00 12.90
CA ARG A 80 13.81 4.62 13.73
C ARG A 80 14.10 6.10 14.03
N ARG A 81 15.32 6.59 13.77
CA ARG A 81 15.69 7.98 14.03
C ARG A 81 15.16 8.94 12.98
N GLN A 82 14.94 8.46 11.75
CA GLN A 82 14.32 9.22 10.66
C GLN A 82 15.10 10.50 10.31
N ASP A 83 16.42 10.50 10.53
CA ASP A 83 17.29 11.67 10.37
C ASP A 83 17.29 12.19 8.93
N ASP A 84 17.10 11.30 7.95
CA ASP A 84 17.05 11.64 6.53
C ASP A 84 15.68 12.11 6.02
N ALA A 85 14.62 12.08 6.85
CA ALA A 85 13.27 12.41 6.42
C ALA A 85 13.13 13.85 5.85
N PRO A 86 13.70 14.91 6.47
CA PRO A 86 13.65 16.26 5.89
C PRO A 86 14.32 16.35 4.51
N ARG A 87 15.44 15.64 4.33
CA ARG A 87 16.16 15.59 3.05
C ARG A 87 15.34 14.88 1.98
N ALA A 88 14.71 13.76 2.32
CA ALA A 88 13.85 13.04 1.41
C ALA A 88 12.63 13.86 0.97
N LEU A 89 11.99 14.56 1.92
CA LEU A 89 10.89 15.49 1.62
C LEU A 89 11.34 16.60 0.67
N ALA A 90 12.47 17.24 0.91
CA ALA A 90 12.99 18.29 0.03
C ALA A 90 13.25 17.78 -1.40
N LEU A 91 13.77 16.57 -1.55
CA LEU A 91 13.97 15.94 -2.86
C LEU A 91 12.63 15.67 -3.58
N LEU A 92 11.62 15.22 -2.83
CA LEU A 92 10.29 14.99 -3.36
C LEU A 92 9.60 16.28 -3.79
N GLU A 93 9.71 17.33 -2.99
CA GLU A 93 9.20 18.67 -3.33
C GLU A 93 9.78 19.16 -4.65
N GLN A 94 11.11 19.05 -4.80
CA GLN A 94 11.80 19.45 -6.01
C GLN A 94 11.40 18.63 -7.24
N ALA A 95 11.19 17.32 -7.09
CA ALA A 95 10.75 16.46 -8.18
C ALA A 95 9.26 16.66 -8.52
N ALA A 96 8.40 16.85 -7.52
CA ALA A 96 6.97 17.14 -7.70
C ALA A 96 6.75 18.51 -8.37
N ALA A 97 7.61 19.49 -8.09
CA ALA A 97 7.63 20.78 -8.77
C ALA A 97 7.98 20.69 -10.27
N GLN A 98 8.69 19.62 -10.68
CA GLN A 98 8.92 19.27 -12.09
C GLN A 98 7.81 18.40 -12.69
N ASP A 99 6.66 18.33 -12.02
CA ASP A 99 5.49 17.58 -12.46
C ASP A 99 5.73 16.06 -12.64
N TYR A 100 6.66 15.50 -11.86
CA TYR A 100 6.98 14.09 -11.87
C TYR A 100 5.98 13.30 -11.01
N GLY A 101 5.16 12.47 -11.66
CA GLY A 101 4.00 11.83 -11.04
C GLY A 101 4.31 10.91 -9.86
N MET A 102 5.45 10.22 -9.88
CA MET A 102 5.86 9.36 -8.77
C MET A 102 6.25 10.17 -7.53
N ALA A 103 6.90 11.34 -7.71
CA ALA A 103 7.18 12.25 -6.60
C ALA A 103 5.89 12.82 -6.01
N GLN A 104 4.96 13.23 -6.87
CA GLN A 104 3.64 13.71 -6.44
C GLN A 104 2.89 12.64 -5.65
N ALA A 105 2.88 11.38 -6.10
CA ALA A 105 2.24 10.28 -5.40
C ALA A 105 2.86 10.04 -4.01
N MET A 106 4.19 9.93 -3.94
CA MET A 106 4.89 9.62 -2.70
C MET A 106 4.84 10.78 -1.71
N LEU A 107 5.03 12.02 -2.17
CA LEU A 107 4.85 13.21 -1.33
C LEU A 107 3.40 13.32 -0.85
N GLY A 108 2.44 13.08 -1.74
CA GLY A 108 1.02 13.07 -1.41
C GLY A 108 0.69 12.10 -0.28
N GLU A 109 1.16 10.86 -0.35
CA GLU A 109 0.96 9.88 0.73
C GLU A 109 1.59 10.28 2.06
N ILE A 110 2.77 10.91 2.03
CA ILE A 110 3.44 11.39 3.24
C ILE A 110 2.61 12.52 3.87
N LEU A 111 2.18 13.50 3.07
CA LEU A 111 1.44 14.67 3.56
C LEU A 111 0.03 14.32 4.06
N THR A 112 -0.61 13.29 3.51
CA THR A 112 -1.89 12.80 4.04
C THR A 112 -1.74 11.87 5.26
N GLY A 113 -0.52 11.58 5.69
CA GLY A 113 -0.26 10.68 6.82
C GLY A 113 -0.56 9.21 6.50
N SER A 114 -0.67 8.87 5.22
CA SER A 114 -1.10 7.55 4.76
C SER A 114 0.05 6.60 4.39
N ALA A 115 1.27 7.11 4.35
CA ALA A 115 2.50 6.38 4.03
C ALA A 115 2.98 5.41 5.13
N VAL A 116 2.18 4.39 5.47
CA VAL A 116 2.46 3.43 6.57
C VAL A 116 3.78 2.67 6.38
N LEU A 117 4.20 2.44 5.13
CA LEU A 117 5.41 1.71 4.78
C LEU A 117 6.66 2.60 4.63
N LEU A 118 6.50 3.92 4.70
CA LEU A 118 7.63 4.85 4.71
C LEU A 118 7.94 5.20 6.16
N HIS A 119 9.21 5.18 6.54
CA HIS A 119 9.66 5.49 7.89
C HIS A 119 9.77 7.01 8.06
N VAL A 120 8.70 7.74 7.74
CA VAL A 120 8.58 9.18 7.98
C VAL A 120 7.97 9.46 9.37
N PRO A 121 8.30 10.58 10.02
CA PRO A 121 7.79 10.90 11.36
C PRO A 121 6.27 10.87 11.43
N ARG A 122 5.72 10.07 12.36
CA ARG A 122 4.27 9.95 12.66
C ARG A 122 3.61 11.27 13.12
N ARG A 123 4.39 12.36 13.29
CA ARG A 123 3.96 13.65 13.85
C ARG A 123 4.41 14.88 13.04
N PHE A 124 4.73 14.73 11.76
CA PHE A 124 4.72 15.89 10.86
C PHE A 124 3.27 16.07 10.40
N PRO A 125 2.63 17.20 10.74
CA PRO A 125 1.19 17.19 10.90
C PRO A 125 0.51 17.01 9.54
N PRO A 126 -0.55 16.18 9.42
CA PRO A 126 -1.64 16.53 8.54
C PRO A 126 -2.45 17.58 9.30
N ASP A 127 -1.91 18.81 9.40
CA ASP A 127 -2.85 19.91 9.56
C ASP A 127 -3.77 19.90 8.31
N PRO A 128 -4.98 20.47 8.39
CA PRO A 128 -5.91 20.41 7.26
C PRO A 128 -5.32 20.94 5.94
N ARG A 129 -4.29 21.80 6.01
CA ARG A 129 -3.62 22.37 4.84
C ARG A 129 -2.71 21.33 4.17
N GLU A 130 -1.85 20.64 4.91
CA GLU A 130 -1.00 19.58 4.36
C GLU A 130 -1.82 18.39 3.86
N LEU A 131 -2.92 18.04 4.54
CA LEU A 131 -3.87 17.03 4.04
C LEU A 131 -4.44 17.44 2.68
N THR A 132 -4.95 18.66 2.55
CA THR A 132 -5.50 19.18 1.30
C THR A 132 -4.45 19.19 0.18
N ARG A 133 -3.23 19.60 0.52
CA ARG A 133 -2.10 19.60 -0.41
C ARG A 133 -1.71 18.20 -0.86
N GLY A 134 -1.66 17.25 0.06
CA GLY A 134 -1.37 15.84 -0.22
C GLY A 134 -2.42 15.21 -1.13
N ILE A 135 -3.71 15.48 -0.89
CA ILE A 135 -4.81 15.08 -1.77
C ILE A 135 -4.60 15.65 -3.18
N ALA A 136 -4.33 16.95 -3.31
CA ALA A 136 -4.13 17.57 -4.62
C ALA A 136 -2.94 16.95 -5.39
N LEU A 137 -1.86 16.59 -4.69
CA LEU A 137 -0.73 15.89 -5.31
C LEU A 137 -1.11 14.48 -5.79
N LEU A 138 -1.88 13.73 -5.01
CA LEU A 138 -2.39 12.41 -5.41
C LEU A 138 -3.31 12.50 -6.63
N GLN A 139 -4.19 13.51 -6.68
CA GLN A 139 -5.06 13.76 -7.81
C GLN A 139 -4.28 14.06 -9.09
N ARG A 140 -3.22 14.87 -9.01
CA ARG A 140 -2.30 15.12 -10.15
C ARG A 140 -1.52 13.88 -10.55
N ALA A 141 -1.04 13.11 -9.58
CA ALA A 141 -0.32 11.86 -9.86
C ALA A 141 -1.21 10.83 -10.57
N ALA A 142 -2.51 10.81 -10.26
CA ALA A 142 -3.50 9.92 -10.87
C ALA A 142 -3.78 10.23 -12.35
N THR A 143 -3.52 11.45 -12.83
CA THR A 143 -3.66 11.78 -14.26
C THR A 143 -2.47 11.28 -15.10
N LYS A 144 -1.42 10.78 -14.44
CA LYS A 144 -0.16 10.37 -15.07
C LYS A 144 0.03 8.86 -15.09
N ALA A 145 -0.44 8.15 -14.07
CA ALA A 145 -0.41 6.70 -14.01
C ALA A 145 -1.45 6.15 -13.05
N CYS A 146 -1.86 4.91 -13.31
CA CYS A 146 -2.73 4.16 -12.40
C CYS A 146 -2.02 3.75 -11.11
N SER A 147 -0.71 3.52 -11.18
CA SER A 147 0.07 3.16 -10.02
C SER A 147 1.56 3.46 -10.15
N TYR A 148 2.21 3.56 -8.99
CA TYR A 148 3.64 3.83 -8.87
C TYR A 148 4.33 2.83 -7.96
N ARG A 149 5.57 2.47 -8.35
CA ARG A 149 6.49 1.64 -7.56
C ARG A 149 7.90 2.25 -7.64
N PRO A 150 8.33 3.04 -6.65
CA PRO A 150 9.58 3.81 -6.71
C PRO A 150 10.86 2.99 -6.50
N GLY A 151 10.75 1.69 -6.21
CA GLY A 151 11.91 0.85 -6.01
C GLY A 151 11.56 -0.59 -5.63
N PRO A 152 12.59 -1.40 -5.30
CA PRO A 152 12.40 -2.74 -4.78
C PRO A 152 11.72 -2.67 -3.39
N GLY A 153 10.67 -3.46 -3.20
CA GLY A 153 9.93 -3.50 -1.94
C GLY A 153 8.43 -3.65 -2.12
N MET A 154 7.71 -3.57 -1.00
CA MET A 154 6.25 -3.67 -0.93
C MET A 154 5.54 -2.32 -1.11
N TYR A 155 6.29 -1.22 -1.14
CA TYR A 155 5.70 0.09 -1.31
C TYR A 155 5.16 0.27 -2.73
N TYR A 156 3.89 0.61 -2.81
CA TYR A 156 3.11 0.75 -4.03
C TYR A 156 1.98 1.73 -3.75
N VAL A 157 1.67 2.59 -4.72
CA VAL A 157 0.63 3.62 -4.58
C VAL A 157 -0.29 3.58 -5.77
N GLU A 158 -1.60 3.58 -5.51
CA GLU A 158 -2.66 3.84 -6.49
C GLU A 158 -3.23 5.23 -6.23
N PRO A 159 -2.78 6.27 -6.94
CA PRO A 159 -3.04 7.64 -6.52
C PRO A 159 -4.53 8.00 -6.52
N ALA A 160 -5.31 7.49 -7.50
CA ALA A 160 -6.75 7.72 -7.55
C ALA A 160 -7.48 7.10 -6.35
N GLN A 161 -7.15 5.85 -6.02
CA GLN A 161 -7.73 5.16 -4.86
C GLN A 161 -7.35 5.87 -3.56
N ARG A 162 -6.07 6.28 -3.43
CA ARG A 162 -5.60 6.98 -2.25
C ARG A 162 -6.21 8.37 -2.12
N ALA A 163 -6.33 9.13 -3.21
CA ALA A 163 -7.03 10.42 -3.21
C ALA A 163 -8.47 10.25 -2.72
N GLY A 164 -9.20 9.26 -3.23
CA GLY A 164 -10.56 8.95 -2.76
C GLY A 164 -10.63 8.67 -1.26
N GLN A 165 -9.75 7.79 -0.74
CA GLN A 165 -9.68 7.51 0.70
C GLN A 165 -9.46 8.78 1.53
N MET A 166 -8.52 9.63 1.11
CA MET A 166 -8.13 10.81 1.87
C MET A 166 -9.17 11.94 1.79
N LEU A 167 -9.90 12.05 0.69
CA LEU A 167 -11.08 12.93 0.59
C LEU A 167 -12.17 12.51 1.58
N GLY A 168 -12.39 11.20 1.76
CA GLY A 168 -13.32 10.69 2.76
C GLY A 168 -12.88 11.06 4.18
N VAL A 169 -11.58 10.92 4.49
CA VAL A 169 -11.00 11.36 5.78
C VAL A 169 -11.16 12.87 5.98
N ALA A 170 -11.05 13.66 4.91
CA ALA A 170 -11.23 15.11 4.92
C ALA A 170 -12.71 15.56 5.03
N GLY A 171 -13.68 14.63 5.07
CA GLY A 171 -15.10 14.96 5.14
C GLY A 171 -15.71 15.39 3.80
N LEU A 172 -15.12 14.95 2.68
CA LEU A 172 -15.59 15.21 1.31
C LEU A 172 -16.04 13.89 0.66
N PRO A 173 -17.22 13.35 1.05
CA PRO A 173 -17.67 12.01 0.65
C PRO A 173 -18.01 11.90 -0.85
N ASP A 174 -18.57 12.94 -1.46
CA ASP A 174 -18.94 12.94 -2.88
C ASP A 174 -17.68 12.91 -3.76
N GLU A 175 -16.69 13.75 -3.45
CA GLU A 175 -15.40 13.76 -4.12
C GLU A 175 -14.64 12.46 -3.88
N SER A 176 -14.72 11.89 -2.67
CA SER A 176 -14.16 10.57 -2.36
C SER A 176 -14.73 9.50 -3.30
N LEU A 177 -16.05 9.48 -3.47
CA LEU A 177 -16.73 8.52 -4.32
C LEU A 177 -16.36 8.71 -5.79
N LEU A 178 -16.29 9.97 -6.26
CA LEU A 178 -15.83 10.30 -7.60
C LEU A 178 -14.40 9.78 -7.86
N TRP A 179 -13.45 10.01 -6.95
CA TRP A 179 -12.07 9.56 -7.12
C TRP A 179 -11.91 8.04 -7.06
N ARG A 180 -12.71 7.36 -6.23
CA ARG A 180 -12.80 5.89 -6.25
C ARG A 180 -13.35 5.38 -7.59
N ALA A 181 -14.41 6.02 -8.11
CA ALA A 181 -14.98 5.69 -9.42
C ALA A 181 -13.98 5.90 -10.56
N ARG A 182 -13.20 7.00 -10.54
CA ARG A 182 -12.10 7.24 -11.49
C ARG A 182 -11.07 6.11 -11.45
N GLY A 183 -10.66 5.69 -10.25
CA GLY A 183 -9.74 4.56 -10.06
C GLY A 183 -10.28 3.25 -10.67
N ILE A 184 -11.56 2.95 -10.46
CA ILE A 184 -12.19 1.76 -11.05
C ILE A 184 -12.23 1.85 -12.58
N LEU A 185 -12.78 2.92 -13.12
CA LEU A 185 -13.07 3.04 -14.56
C LEU A 185 -11.82 3.20 -15.43
N HIS A 186 -10.78 3.86 -14.94
CA HIS A 186 -9.56 4.09 -15.74
C HIS A 186 -8.44 3.09 -15.44
N CYS A 187 -8.42 2.53 -14.23
CA CYS A 187 -7.30 1.72 -13.76
C CYS A 187 -7.69 0.31 -13.36
N GLY A 188 -8.98 -0.07 -13.46
CA GLY A 188 -9.47 -1.34 -12.93
C GLY A 188 -9.31 -1.44 -11.41
N GLY A 189 -9.14 -0.30 -10.73
CA GLY A 189 -8.77 -0.23 -9.32
C GLY A 189 -9.95 -0.56 -8.41
N ALA A 190 -10.23 -1.83 -8.18
CA ALA A 190 -11.02 -2.36 -7.06
C ALA A 190 -11.02 -3.89 -7.09
N ASN A 191 -11.16 -4.51 -5.91
CA ASN A 191 -11.47 -5.92 -5.81
C ASN A 191 -12.99 -6.12 -5.77
N ALA A 192 -13.57 -6.68 -6.83
CA ALA A 192 -15.02 -6.89 -6.95
C ALA A 192 -15.58 -7.77 -5.83
N GLY A 193 -14.89 -8.86 -5.46
CA GLY A 193 -15.31 -9.73 -4.35
C GLY A 193 -15.29 -9.03 -2.99
N TYR A 194 -14.35 -8.11 -2.77
CA TYR A 194 -14.33 -7.29 -1.57
C TYR A 194 -15.49 -6.28 -1.54
N LEU A 195 -15.80 -5.64 -2.67
CA LEU A 195 -16.95 -4.72 -2.74
C LEU A 195 -18.28 -5.47 -2.56
N ALA A 196 -18.43 -6.65 -3.17
CA ALA A 196 -19.61 -7.51 -2.98
C ALA A 196 -19.79 -7.88 -1.50
N SER A 197 -18.75 -8.42 -0.86
CA SER A 197 -18.82 -8.80 0.56
C SER A 197 -19.09 -7.62 1.50
N GLN A 198 -18.59 -6.41 1.17
CA GLN A 198 -18.93 -5.20 1.93
C GLN A 198 -20.39 -4.76 1.73
N ALA A 199 -20.90 -4.77 0.50
CA ALA A 199 -22.29 -4.39 0.23
C ALA A 199 -23.28 -5.33 0.95
N GLU A 200 -22.97 -6.63 1.00
CA GLU A 200 -23.77 -7.66 1.67
C GLU A 200 -23.62 -7.67 3.20
N SER A 201 -22.66 -6.94 3.75
CA SER A 201 -22.43 -6.89 5.20
C SER A 201 -23.68 -6.42 5.94
N LYS A 202 -24.02 -7.13 7.02
CA LYS A 202 -25.12 -6.71 7.92
C LYS A 202 -24.79 -5.47 8.75
N TYR A 203 -23.51 -5.08 8.81
CA TYR A 203 -23.02 -3.96 9.62
C TYR A 203 -22.85 -2.66 8.85
N ILE A 204 -22.94 -2.69 7.52
CA ILE A 204 -22.81 -1.49 6.69
C ILE A 204 -24.09 -0.65 6.73
N LYS A 205 -23.95 0.68 6.77
CA LYS A 205 -25.12 1.57 6.76
C LYS A 205 -25.81 1.53 5.38
N PRO A 206 -27.12 1.83 5.30
CA PRO A 206 -27.85 1.81 4.02
C PRO A 206 -27.25 2.69 2.91
N VAL A 207 -26.75 3.88 3.25
CA VAL A 207 -26.12 4.79 2.28
C VAL A 207 -24.79 4.21 1.77
N GLU A 208 -23.91 3.83 2.70
CA GLU A 208 -22.60 3.19 2.39
C GLU A 208 -22.78 1.89 1.57
N ARG A 209 -23.87 1.14 1.81
CA ARG A 209 -24.25 -0.02 0.99
C ARG A 209 -24.52 0.35 -0.45
N THR A 210 -25.34 1.38 -0.64
CA THR A 210 -25.72 1.88 -1.98
C THR A 210 -24.49 2.36 -2.73
N GLU A 211 -23.61 3.12 -2.07
CA GLU A 211 -22.33 3.57 -2.64
C GLU A 211 -21.41 2.40 -3.00
N THR A 212 -21.28 1.42 -2.11
CA THR A 212 -20.42 0.24 -2.35
C THR A 212 -20.93 -0.59 -3.52
N LEU A 213 -22.25 -0.81 -3.61
CA LEU A 213 -22.86 -1.50 -4.75
C LEU A 213 -22.75 -0.69 -6.05
N ALA A 214 -22.83 0.64 -5.98
CA ALA A 214 -22.61 1.51 -7.13
C ALA A 214 -21.17 1.37 -7.65
N LEU A 215 -20.17 1.40 -6.76
CA LEU A 215 -18.77 1.16 -7.13
C LEU A 215 -18.54 -0.25 -7.67
N LEU A 216 -19.16 -1.28 -7.08
CA LEU A 216 -19.13 -2.65 -7.62
C LEU A 216 -19.68 -2.69 -9.05
N THR A 217 -20.77 -1.97 -9.32
CA THR A 217 -21.36 -1.87 -10.67
C THR A 217 -20.40 -1.23 -11.69
N LEU A 218 -19.46 -0.38 -11.23
CA LEU A 218 -18.46 0.23 -12.10
C LEU A 218 -17.34 -0.75 -12.49
N THR A 219 -17.11 -1.84 -11.74
CA THR A 219 -16.05 -2.80 -12.06
C THR A 219 -16.37 -3.63 -13.30
N GLY A 220 -17.65 -3.76 -13.65
CA GLY A 220 -18.10 -4.59 -14.77
C GLY A 220 -18.04 -6.10 -14.50
N ASP A 221 -17.73 -6.54 -13.27
CA ASP A 221 -17.73 -7.96 -12.89
C ASP A 221 -19.17 -8.48 -12.81
N ALA A 222 -19.67 -9.04 -13.92
CA ALA A 222 -21.05 -9.49 -14.04
C ALA A 222 -21.44 -10.51 -12.97
N LYS A 223 -20.50 -11.39 -12.56
CA LYS A 223 -20.78 -12.42 -11.56
C LYS A 223 -20.96 -11.78 -10.18
N ALA A 224 -19.99 -10.99 -9.74
CA ALA A 224 -20.06 -10.33 -8.42
C ALA A 224 -21.26 -9.37 -8.33
N ILE A 225 -21.58 -8.67 -9.42
CA ILE A 225 -22.77 -7.81 -9.49
C ILE A 225 -24.05 -8.63 -9.36
N ALA A 226 -24.19 -9.75 -10.08
CA ALA A 226 -25.37 -10.60 -10.01
C ALA A 226 -25.58 -11.20 -8.62
N GLU A 227 -24.52 -11.69 -7.99
CA GLU A 227 -24.55 -12.24 -6.62
C GLU A 227 -25.00 -11.17 -5.61
N ALA A 228 -24.36 -10.00 -5.62
CA ALA A 228 -24.69 -8.92 -4.69
C ALA A 228 -26.10 -8.35 -4.91
N THR A 229 -26.54 -8.21 -6.17
CA THR A 229 -27.89 -7.68 -6.46
C THR A 229 -29.00 -8.66 -6.10
N ALA A 230 -28.76 -9.97 -6.16
CA ALA A 230 -29.72 -10.98 -5.70
C ALA A 230 -29.88 -11.00 -4.16
N ALA A 231 -28.84 -10.60 -3.42
CA ALA A 231 -28.83 -10.59 -1.96
C ALA A 231 -29.41 -9.31 -1.33
N LEU A 232 -29.67 -8.27 -2.13
CA LEU A 232 -30.01 -6.93 -1.63
C LEU A 232 -31.42 -6.47 -2.03
N PRO A 233 -32.05 -5.59 -1.22
CA PRO A 233 -33.36 -5.02 -1.55
C PRO A 233 -33.39 -4.30 -2.91
N ALA A 234 -34.48 -4.45 -3.65
CA ALA A 234 -34.63 -3.93 -5.01
C ALA A 234 -34.50 -2.39 -5.10
N ASP A 235 -34.93 -1.68 -4.07
CA ASP A 235 -34.77 -0.23 -3.94
C ASP A 235 -33.31 0.19 -3.81
N THR A 236 -32.52 -0.56 -3.02
CA THR A 236 -31.07 -0.39 -2.88
C THR A 236 -30.36 -0.64 -4.21
N VAL A 237 -30.72 -1.72 -4.91
CA VAL A 237 -30.17 -2.05 -6.23
C VAL A 237 -30.49 -0.95 -7.25
N ALA A 238 -31.73 -0.48 -7.30
CA ALA A 238 -32.12 0.61 -8.20
C ALA A 238 -31.40 1.93 -7.86
N ALA A 239 -31.22 2.26 -6.58
CA ALA A 239 -30.47 3.43 -6.15
C ALA A 239 -29.00 3.35 -6.54
N ALA A 240 -28.36 2.20 -6.31
CA ALA A 240 -26.96 1.97 -6.69
C ALA A 240 -26.76 2.06 -8.21
N GLY A 241 -27.70 1.53 -9.01
CA GLY A 241 -27.67 1.66 -10.46
C GLY A 241 -27.73 3.12 -10.94
N ARG A 242 -28.60 3.94 -10.34
CA ARG A 242 -28.66 5.38 -10.63
C ARG A 242 -27.37 6.10 -10.25
N LEU A 243 -26.84 5.81 -9.07
CA LEU A 243 -25.59 6.39 -8.58
C LEU A 243 -24.39 6.00 -9.45
N ALA A 244 -24.28 4.75 -9.88
CA ALA A 244 -23.23 4.29 -10.79
C ALA A 244 -23.32 4.99 -12.17
N ALA A 245 -24.54 5.20 -12.69
CA ALA A 245 -24.73 5.95 -13.92
C ALA A 245 -24.33 7.43 -13.77
N ASP A 246 -24.62 8.03 -12.62
CA ASP A 246 -24.22 9.40 -12.32
C ASP A 246 -22.70 9.54 -12.16
N LEU A 247 -22.06 8.64 -11.42
CA LEU A 247 -20.60 8.59 -11.29
C LEU A 247 -19.90 8.48 -12.64
N ARG A 248 -20.39 7.67 -13.58
CA ARG A 248 -19.83 7.61 -14.94
C ARG A 248 -19.87 8.98 -15.65
N ARG A 249 -20.97 9.72 -15.51
CA ARG A 249 -21.09 11.08 -16.07
C ARG A 249 -20.15 12.06 -15.39
N GLN A 250 -20.08 12.04 -14.06
CA GLN A 250 -19.19 12.90 -13.29
C GLN A 250 -17.71 12.62 -13.61
N VAL A 251 -17.34 11.34 -13.74
CA VAL A 251 -16.00 10.93 -14.17
C VAL A 251 -15.68 11.52 -15.53
N ALA A 252 -16.55 11.31 -16.53
CA ALA A 252 -16.36 11.88 -17.86
C ALA A 252 -16.27 13.42 -17.86
N ALA A 253 -17.08 14.11 -17.04
CA ALA A 253 -17.00 15.56 -16.90
C ALA A 253 -15.69 16.02 -16.26
N SER A 254 -15.22 15.30 -15.24
CA SER A 254 -13.97 15.59 -14.53
C SER A 254 -12.71 15.42 -15.38
N GLU A 255 -12.78 14.72 -16.53
CA GLU A 255 -11.64 14.53 -17.44
C GLU A 255 -11.11 15.84 -18.02
N ARG A 256 -11.90 16.92 -18.01
CA ARG A 256 -11.44 18.25 -18.41
C ARG A 256 -10.34 18.79 -17.50
N ASP A 257 -10.49 18.58 -16.20
CA ASP A 257 -9.58 19.08 -15.18
C ASP A 257 -8.56 18.01 -14.78
N TYR A 258 -8.96 16.74 -14.85
CA TYR A 258 -8.16 15.57 -14.49
C TYR A 258 -8.21 14.54 -15.62
N PRO A 259 -7.37 14.67 -16.66
CA PRO A 259 -7.33 13.70 -17.75
C PRO A 259 -7.13 12.28 -17.25
N ALA A 260 -7.71 11.30 -17.95
CA ALA A 260 -7.45 9.90 -17.66
C ALA A 260 -5.94 9.60 -17.86
N PRO A 261 -5.33 8.77 -17.00
CA PRO A 261 -3.93 8.40 -17.19
C PRO A 261 -3.75 7.69 -18.53
N PRO A 262 -2.55 7.81 -19.16
CA PRO A 262 -2.24 7.06 -20.37
C PRO A 262 -2.45 5.58 -20.09
N ARG A 263 -3.38 4.99 -20.85
CA ARG A 263 -3.61 3.55 -20.81
C ARG A 263 -2.35 2.91 -21.39
N LYS A 264 -1.55 2.24 -20.57
CA LYS A 264 -0.74 1.16 -21.13
C LYS A 264 -1.76 0.20 -21.70
N GLU A 265 -1.69 -0.06 -23.01
CA GLU A 265 -2.40 -1.19 -23.60
C GLU A 265 -2.13 -2.38 -22.67
N LEU A 266 -3.18 -2.80 -21.96
CA LEU A 266 -3.11 -4.01 -21.17
C LEU A 266 -2.77 -5.11 -22.19
N PRO A 267 -1.70 -5.89 -21.98
CA PRO A 267 -1.36 -6.97 -22.90
C PRO A 267 -2.53 -7.95 -23.06
#